data_AF-X1QF17-F1
#
_entry.id   AF-X1QF17-F1
#
_cell.length_a   1.000
_cell.length_b   1.000
_cell.length_c   1.000
_cell.angle_alpha   90.00
_cell.angle_beta   90.00
_cell.angle_gamma   90.00
#
_symmetry.space_group_name_H-M   'P 1'
#
loop_
_entity.id
_entity.type
_entity.pdbx_description
1 polymer ?
#
loop_
_entity_poly.entity_id
_entity_poly.type
_entity_poly.pdbx_seq_one_letter_code
_entity_poly.pdbx_strand_id
1 'polypeptide(L)'
;MIGRRTFLKKSSLVLAGAVSMTKTAVSPPPTKHNFKLKYAPHWGLASHIREQLDRLDYYASWGFKAFEFNGLMNWSLKQAEQLRKR
;
A
#
# COMPACT_ATOMS: atom_id res chain seq x y z
N MET A 1 -14.57 -18.46 -29.71
CA MET A 1 -13.96 -17.81 -28.51
C MET A 1 -14.27 -16.32 -28.56
N ILE A 2 -14.95 -15.76 -27.55
CA ILE A 2 -15.20 -14.30 -27.48
C ILE A 2 -13.85 -13.60 -27.21
N GLY A 3 -13.50 -12.60 -28.01
CA GLY A 3 -12.28 -11.84 -27.81
C GLY A 3 -12.42 -10.82 -26.67
N ARG A 4 -11.35 -10.59 -25.90
CA ARG A 4 -11.31 -9.60 -24.81
C ARG A 4 -11.81 -8.22 -25.25
N ARG A 5 -11.46 -7.79 -26.46
CA ARG A 5 -11.90 -6.50 -27.04
C ARG A 5 -13.40 -6.47 -27.34
N THR A 6 -13.95 -7.59 -27.78
CA THR A 6 -15.39 -7.75 -28.08
C THR A 6 -16.23 -7.78 -26.81
N PHE A 7 -15.70 -8.36 -25.73
CA PHE A 7 -16.31 -8.33 -24.41
C PHE A 7 -16.36 -6.91 -23.83
N LEU A 8 -15.23 -6.20 -23.84
CA LEU A 8 -15.13 -4.83 -23.29
C LEU A 8 -16.06 -3.83 -24.01
N LYS A 9 -16.18 -3.93 -25.34
CA LYS A 9 -17.09 -3.07 -26.13
C LYS A 9 -18.57 -3.32 -25.84
N LYS A 10 -18.94 -4.56 -25.49
CA LYS A 10 -20.31 -4.90 -25.09
C LYS A 10 -20.63 -4.44 -23.67
N SER A 11 -19.65 -4.50 -22.76
CA SER A 11 -19.80 -4.01 -21.39
C SER A 11 -19.91 -2.49 -21.27
N SER A 12 -19.26 -1.72 -22.17
CA SER A 12 -19.31 -0.25 -22.11
C SER A 12 -20.70 0.33 -22.41
N LEU A 13 -21.57 -0.39 -23.14
CA LEU A 13 -22.93 0.07 -23.41
C LEU A 13 -23.86 -0.01 -22.19
N VAL A 14 -23.51 -0.81 -21.18
CA VAL A 14 -24.32 -1.00 -19.96
C VAL A 14 -24.02 0.10 -18.92
N LEU A 15 -22.89 0.81 -19.03
CA LEU A 15 -22.43 1.77 -18.01
C LEU A 15 -23.00 3.19 -18.17
N ALA A 16 -23.69 3.51 -19.26
CA ALA A 16 -24.24 4.85 -19.49
C ALA A 16 -25.38 5.24 -18.52
N GLY A 17 -25.95 4.30 -17.77
CA GLY A 17 -27.05 4.54 -16.83
C GLY A 17 -26.69 4.67 -15.34
N ALA A 18 -25.41 4.54 -14.96
CA ALA A 18 -25.01 4.36 -13.55
C ALA A 18 -24.17 5.53 -12.99
N VAL A 19 -24.33 6.75 -13.51
CA VAL A 19 -23.65 7.96 -13.02
C VAL A 19 -24.50 8.68 -11.96
N SER A 20 -24.75 8.01 -10.84
CA SER A 20 -25.17 8.65 -9.59
C SER A 20 -24.98 7.66 -8.46
N MET A 21 -24.35 8.09 -7.37
CA MET A 21 -23.93 7.33 -6.17
C MET A 21 -22.42 7.04 -6.07
N THR A 22 -21.57 8.04 -6.30
CA THR A 22 -20.22 8.03 -5.73
C THR A 22 -20.29 8.37 -4.24
N LYS A 23 -20.69 7.41 -3.40
CA LYS A 23 -20.33 7.45 -1.98
C LYS A 23 -18.84 7.14 -1.92
N THR A 24 -18.04 8.09 -1.44
CA THR A 24 -16.65 7.85 -1.09
C THR A 24 -16.63 6.79 0.01
N ALA A 25 -16.42 5.53 -0.37
CA ALA A 25 -16.27 4.44 0.57
C ALA A 25 -14.95 4.67 1.33
N VAL A 26 -15.07 5.17 2.55
CA VAL A 26 -13.94 5.19 3.50
C VAL A 26 -13.61 3.73 3.76
N SER A 27 -12.46 3.28 3.26
CA SER A 27 -11.99 1.92 3.52
C SER A 27 -11.70 1.79 5.02
N PRO A 28 -12.18 0.72 5.68
CA PRO A 28 -11.87 0.49 7.08
C PRO A 28 -10.35 0.36 7.27
N PRO A 29 -9.82 0.75 8.44
CA PRO A 29 -8.41 0.57 8.74
C PRO A 29 -8.02 -0.91 8.60
N PRO A 30 -6.78 -1.19 8.15
CA PRO A 30 -6.33 -2.56 7.97
C PRO A 30 -6.42 -3.34 9.28
N THR A 31 -6.87 -4.59 9.20
CA THR A 31 -6.85 -5.50 10.34
C THR A 31 -5.41 -5.82 10.70
N LYS A 32 -5.03 -5.59 11.97
CA LYS A 32 -3.70 -6.00 12.45
C LYS A 32 -3.60 -7.51 12.46
N HIS A 33 -2.59 -8.05 11.80
CA HIS A 33 -2.34 -9.49 11.76
C HIS A 33 -1.16 -9.86 12.66
N ASN A 34 -1.28 -10.97 13.38
CA ASN A 34 -0.17 -11.59 14.10
C ASN A 34 0.53 -12.57 13.17
N PHE A 35 1.53 -12.09 12.42
CA PHE A 35 2.30 -12.94 11.52
C PHE A 35 3.15 -13.95 12.31
N LYS A 36 3.09 -15.23 11.94
CA LYS A 36 3.94 -16.31 12.50
C LYS A 36 5.24 -16.50 11.73
N LEU A 37 5.35 -15.87 10.57
CA LEU A 37 6.51 -15.93 9.68
C LEU A 37 7.63 -15.06 10.25
N LYS A 38 8.87 -15.56 10.22
CA LYS A 38 10.07 -14.82 10.67
C LYS A 38 10.64 -13.90 9.59
N TYR A 39 9.77 -13.29 8.77
CA TYR A 39 10.16 -12.40 7.68
C TYR A 39 9.60 -10.99 7.93
N ALA A 40 10.43 -10.00 7.64
CA ALA A 40 10.04 -8.60 7.68
C ALA A 40 9.72 -8.12 6.25
N PRO A 41 8.75 -7.21 6.05
CA PRO A 41 8.51 -6.60 4.75
C PRO A 41 9.72 -5.79 4.30
N HIS A 42 10.08 -5.93 3.02
CA HIS A 42 11.08 -5.07 2.39
C HIS A 42 10.54 -3.64 2.27
N TRP A 43 11.38 -2.64 2.56
CA TRP A 43 11.03 -1.21 2.57
C TRP A 43 10.33 -0.69 1.31
N GLY A 44 10.65 -1.27 0.16
CA GLY A 44 10.07 -0.94 -1.14
C GLY A 44 8.61 -1.35 -1.32
N LEU A 45 8.06 -2.22 -0.47
CA LEU A 45 6.65 -2.65 -0.54
C LEU A 45 5.69 -1.45 -0.40
N ALA A 46 6.02 -0.50 0.47
CA ALA A 46 5.29 0.74 0.67
C ALA A 46 5.78 1.91 -0.21
N SER A 47 6.33 1.63 -1.40
CA SER A 47 6.89 2.66 -2.31
C SER A 47 5.90 3.72 -2.79
N HIS A 48 4.60 3.43 -2.74
CA HIS A 48 3.53 4.38 -3.03
C HIS A 48 3.44 5.52 -1.98
N ILE A 49 3.99 5.32 -0.78
CA ILE A 49 4.10 6.34 0.26
C ILE A 49 5.38 7.14 0.03
N ARG A 50 5.21 8.43 -0.27
CA ARG A 50 6.32 9.35 -0.58
C ARG A 50 7.16 9.68 0.65
N GLU A 51 6.50 10.02 1.75
CA GLU A 51 7.16 10.30 3.02
C GLU A 51 7.74 9.02 3.61
N GLN A 52 9.06 8.96 3.68
CA GLN A 52 9.77 7.71 3.94
C GLN A 52 9.46 7.14 5.34
N LEU A 53 9.31 8.00 6.34
CA LEU A 53 9.01 7.56 7.71
C LEU A 53 7.57 7.06 7.89
N ASP A 54 6.63 7.55 7.08
CA ASP A 54 5.21 7.12 7.12
C ASP A 54 5.04 5.66 6.66
N ARG A 55 6.07 5.10 6.00
CA ARG A 55 6.11 3.66 5.67
C ARG A 55 6.16 2.77 6.91
N LEU A 56 6.74 3.24 8.03
CA LEU A 56 6.73 2.50 9.28
C LEU A 56 5.31 2.40 9.84
N ASP A 57 4.58 3.52 9.82
CA ASP A 57 3.19 3.58 10.27
C ASP A 57 2.31 2.67 9.40
N TYR A 58 2.57 2.61 8.08
CA TYR A 58 1.93 1.64 7.19
C TYR A 58 2.21 0.19 7.61
N TYR A 59 3.47 -0.22 7.80
CA TYR A 59 3.78 -1.60 8.22
C TYR A 59 3.18 -1.93 9.59
N ALA A 60 3.23 -1.01 10.55
CA ALA A 60 2.64 -1.17 11.86
C ALA A 60 1.10 -1.31 11.80
N SER A 61 0.44 -0.63 10.86
CA SER A 61 -1.01 -0.75 10.65
C SER A 61 -1.44 -2.16 10.25
N TRP A 62 -0.59 -2.89 9.53
CA TRP A 62 -0.81 -4.30 9.15
C TRP A 62 -0.38 -5.30 10.23
N GLY A 63 0.30 -4.85 11.28
CA GLY A 63 0.78 -5.70 12.38
C GLY A 63 2.22 -6.22 12.23
N PHE A 64 3.00 -5.67 11.29
CA PHE A 64 4.43 -5.97 11.22
C PHE A 64 5.18 -5.32 12.39
N LYS A 65 6.18 -6.02 12.91
CA LYS A 65 7.03 -5.58 14.04
C LYS A 65 8.47 -5.27 13.64
N ALA A 66 8.83 -5.54 12.39
CA ALA A 66 10.14 -5.33 11.82
C ALA A 66 9.98 -4.93 10.35
N PHE A 67 11.03 -4.40 9.75
CA PHE A 67 11.14 -4.13 8.32
C PHE A 67 12.59 -4.38 7.89
N GLU A 68 12.79 -4.58 6.60
CA GLU A 68 14.11 -4.73 6.00
C GLU A 68 14.41 -3.50 5.14
N PHE A 69 15.54 -2.84 5.39
CA PHE A 69 15.91 -1.60 4.71
C PHE A 69 17.41 -1.55 4.39
N ASN A 70 17.74 -1.80 3.12
CA ASN A 70 19.12 -1.74 2.62
C ASN A 70 19.58 -0.33 2.22
N GLY A 71 18.68 0.65 2.24
CA GLY A 71 18.97 2.01 1.79
C GLY A 71 19.60 2.91 2.85
N LEU A 72 19.92 2.40 4.04
CA LEU A 72 20.38 3.23 5.17
C LEU A 72 21.68 3.98 4.84
N MET A 73 22.57 3.38 4.05
CA MET A 73 23.83 4.02 3.61
C MET A 73 23.61 5.25 2.73
N ASN A 74 22.42 5.39 2.12
CA ASN A 74 22.08 6.53 1.27
C ASN A 74 21.37 7.65 2.05
N TRP A 75 21.11 7.45 3.34
CA TRP A 75 20.46 8.45 4.19
C TRP A 75 21.49 9.34 4.87
N SER A 76 21.16 10.61 5.00
CA SER A 76 21.90 11.52 5.88
C SER A 76 21.77 11.07 7.34
N LEU A 77 22.74 11.46 8.18
CA LEU A 77 22.69 11.20 9.63
C LEU A 77 21.37 11.68 10.25
N LYS A 78 20.90 12.86 9.84
CA LYS A 78 19.62 13.42 10.32
C LYS A 78 18.44 12.49 10.02
N GLN A 79 18.36 11.92 8.81
CA GLN A 79 17.29 10.98 8.44
C GLN A 79 17.38 9.68 9.24
N ALA A 80 18.60 9.14 9.43
CA ALA A 80 18.82 7.96 10.24
C ALA A 80 18.45 8.19 11.72
N GLU A 81 18.75 9.37 12.28
CA GLU A 81 18.33 9.74 13.63
C GLU A 81 16.82 9.88 13.76
N GLN A 82 16.14 10.40 12.74
CA GLN A 82 14.68 10.45 12.72
C GLN A 82 14.07 9.04 12.70
N LEU A 83 14.65 8.12 11.92
CA LEU A 83 14.26 6.71 11.91
C LEU A 83 14.42 6.08 13.30
N ARG A 84 15.56 6.33 13.95
CA ARG A 84 15.89 5.79 15.28
C ARG A 84 14.92 6.24 16.38
N LYS A 85 14.36 7.44 16.25
CA LYS A 85 13.42 8.01 17.24
C LYS A 85 12.00 7.49 17.10
N ARG A 86 11.69 6.79 16.01
CA ARG A 86 10.34 6.34 15.68
C ARG A 86 10.05 4.99 16.31
#